data_AF-A0A915C166-F1
#
_entry.id   AF-A0A915C166-F1
#
_cell.length_a   1.000
_cell.length_b   1.000
_cell.length_c   1.000
_cell.angle_alpha   90.00
_cell.angle_beta   90.00
_cell.angle_gamma   90.00
#
_symmetry.space_group_name_H-M   'P 1'
#
loop_
_entity.id
_entity.type
_entity.pdbx_description
1 polymer ?
#
loop_
_entity_poly.entity_id
_entity_poly.type
_entity_poly.pdbx_seq_one_letter_code
_entity_poly.pdbx_strand_id
1 'polypeptide(L)'
;RRIEEEVKLKKFVACESTPAHPTLQPDSVEPEAPTTSAGATASGSRIGQKRRVSDEIDEALKRKKQEESISNVAGSKRNENPSFWVPQLIPTAEGPKLEKPDQRVICPMSGRPLKIKELMPVKFTKIADGDEATKWIAKKVRYMCPVTHDALTNTTRCAYLKTSQTVVTMSCVEQIIRKDMVDPINGAKMTEDDIIE
;
A
#
# COMPACT_ATOMS: atom_id res chain seq x y z
N ARG A 1 12.79 4.34 39.57
CA ARG A 1 11.94 5.48 39.14
C ARG A 1 12.75 6.64 38.55
N ARG A 2 13.45 7.48 39.33
CA ARG A 2 14.17 8.66 38.75
C ARG A 2 15.24 8.30 37.70
N ILE A 3 15.97 7.22 37.93
CA ILE A 3 17.02 6.72 37.00
C ILE A 3 16.40 6.16 35.69
N GLU A 4 15.21 5.57 35.75
CA GLU A 4 14.53 5.01 34.57
C GLU A 4 13.92 6.11 33.68
N GLU A 5 13.52 7.23 34.28
CA GLU A 5 13.02 8.40 33.54
C GLU A 5 14.15 9.12 32.81
N GLU A 6 15.33 9.26 33.42
CA GLU A 6 16.50 9.84 32.76
C GLU A 6 17.00 8.98 31.58
N VAL A 7 16.93 7.65 31.71
CA VAL A 7 17.30 6.73 30.61
C VAL A 7 16.29 6.80 29.46
N LYS A 8 15.00 7.00 29.75
CA LYS A 8 13.97 7.22 28.72
C LYS A 8 14.13 8.56 28.01
N LEU A 9 14.47 9.62 28.74
CA LEU A 9 14.70 10.94 28.16
C LEU A 9 15.93 10.94 27.24
N LYS A 10 17.03 10.27 27.65
CA LYS A 10 18.23 10.10 26.80
C LYS A 10 17.97 9.28 25.54
N LYS A 11 17.10 8.26 25.61
CA LYS A 11 16.68 7.48 24.43
C LYS A 11 15.81 8.28 23.46
N PHE A 12 14.94 9.14 23.96
CA PHE A 12 14.13 10.03 23.14
C PHE A 12 14.99 11.07 22.41
N VAL A 13 15.91 11.74 23.12
CA VAL A 13 16.84 12.72 22.52
C VAL A 13 17.76 12.09 21.46
N ALA A 14 18.14 10.82 21.63
CA ALA A 14 18.94 10.10 20.64
C ALA A 14 18.16 9.70 19.37
N CYS A 15 16.82 9.62 19.43
CA CYS A 15 15.97 9.23 18.29
C CYS A 15 15.48 10.43 17.46
N GLU A 16 15.56 11.66 17.96
CA GLU A 16 15.25 12.88 17.19
C GLU A 16 16.38 13.27 16.23
N SER A 17 17.56 12.68 16.40
CA SER A 17 18.71 12.84 15.49
C SER A 17 18.57 11.91 14.28
N THR A 18 17.77 12.31 13.30
CA THR A 18 17.75 11.63 11.99
C THR A 18 19.03 11.98 11.23
N PRO A 19 19.76 11.03 10.62
CA PRO A 19 20.97 11.31 9.84
C PRO A 19 20.56 11.81 8.45
N ALA A 20 20.25 13.10 8.36
CA ALA A 20 20.11 13.79 7.09
C ALA A 20 21.49 14.27 6.62
N HIS A 21 21.96 13.70 5.51
CA HIS A 21 22.97 14.23 4.57
C HIS A 21 24.39 14.59 5.10
N PRO A 22 25.47 14.22 4.38
CA PRO A 22 26.81 14.72 4.71
C PRO A 22 26.88 16.24 4.51
N THR A 23 27.20 16.93 5.60
CA THR A 23 27.50 18.36 5.65
C THR A 23 28.75 18.65 4.81
N LEU A 24 28.58 19.28 3.64
CA LEU A 24 29.66 19.99 2.98
C LEU A 24 29.88 21.31 3.71
N GLN A 25 31.11 21.54 4.14
CA GLN A 25 31.53 22.83 4.71
C GLN A 25 31.44 23.91 3.62
N PRO A 26 30.92 25.12 3.92
CA PRO A 26 30.97 26.21 2.98
C PRO A 26 32.35 26.87 3.06
N ASP A 27 33.19 26.60 2.06
CA ASP A 27 34.34 27.45 1.76
C ASP A 27 33.81 28.81 1.29
N SER A 28 34.24 29.83 2.02
CA SER A 28 34.03 31.24 1.80
C SER A 28 34.63 31.71 0.48
N VAL A 29 33.80 32.04 -0.51
CA VAL A 29 34.09 33.12 -1.49
C VAL A 29 32.78 33.69 -2.04
N GLU A 30 32.46 34.93 -1.66
CA GLU A 30 31.54 35.86 -2.32
C GLU A 30 32.02 36.13 -3.77
N PRO A 31 31.11 36.40 -4.74
CA PRO A 31 30.72 37.79 -4.95
C PRO A 31 29.24 38.03 -5.33
N GLU A 32 28.60 38.90 -4.54
CA GLU A 32 27.91 40.13 -4.99
C GLU A 32 26.83 39.98 -6.08
N ALA A 33 25.59 39.77 -5.65
CA ALA A 33 24.41 40.21 -6.40
C ALA A 33 23.78 41.42 -5.67
N PRO A 34 23.64 42.61 -6.29
CA PRO A 34 23.07 43.76 -5.61
C PRO A 34 21.57 43.55 -5.36
N THR A 35 21.23 43.50 -4.08
CA THR A 35 19.88 43.76 -3.57
C THR A 35 19.53 45.22 -3.83
N THR A 36 18.37 45.50 -4.42
CA THR A 36 17.63 46.76 -4.19
C THR A 36 16.14 46.41 -4.30
N SER A 37 15.48 46.14 -3.18
CA SER A 37 14.72 47.11 -2.37
C SER A 37 13.67 47.90 -3.18
N ALA A 38 12.43 47.67 -2.77
CA ALA A 38 11.30 48.53 -3.06
C ALA A 38 11.61 49.98 -2.67
N GLY A 39 11.32 50.91 -3.57
CA GLY A 39 11.40 52.34 -3.34
C GLY A 39 10.48 53.06 -4.32
N ALA A 40 9.31 53.47 -3.83
CA ALA A 40 8.43 54.38 -4.52
C ALA A 40 9.08 55.76 -4.62
N THR A 41 9.09 56.37 -5.81
CA THR A 41 9.14 57.83 -5.95
C THR A 41 8.15 58.26 -7.02
N ALA A 42 7.35 59.27 -6.66
CA ALA A 42 6.48 59.99 -7.57
C ALA A 42 7.23 61.22 -8.09
N SER A 43 6.92 61.58 -9.35
CA SER A 43 6.79 62.95 -9.89
C SER A 43 7.50 63.11 -11.23
N GLY A 44 6.78 63.68 -12.21
CA GLY A 44 7.38 64.16 -13.45
C GLY A 44 6.49 64.07 -14.68
N SER A 45 5.42 64.87 -14.70
CA SER A 45 4.61 65.13 -15.90
C SER A 45 5.47 65.65 -17.05
N ARG A 46 5.40 65.01 -18.22
CA ARG A 46 5.48 65.70 -19.51
C ARG A 46 4.40 65.19 -20.46
N ILE A 47 3.43 66.08 -20.63
CA ILE A 47 2.40 66.12 -21.66
C ILE A 47 2.97 65.84 -23.05
N GLY A 48 2.26 65.00 -23.81
CA GLY A 48 2.03 65.19 -25.24
C GLY A 48 3.00 64.54 -26.22
N GLN A 49 2.74 63.28 -26.61
CA GLN A 49 2.77 62.86 -28.01
C GLN A 49 2.11 61.49 -28.17
N LYS A 50 0.96 61.45 -28.86
CA LYS A 50 0.28 60.22 -29.29
C LYS A 50 1.19 59.42 -30.22
N ARG A 51 1.77 58.32 -29.77
CA ARG A 51 2.29 57.25 -30.64
C ARG A 51 1.16 56.25 -30.88
N ARG A 52 0.53 56.31 -32.05
CA ARG A 52 -0.41 55.27 -32.54
C ARG A 52 0.34 54.26 -33.41
N VAL A 53 1.30 53.53 -32.83
CA VAL A 53 2.02 52.41 -33.48
C VAL A 53 2.50 51.43 -32.40
N SER A 54 1.59 50.88 -31.61
CA SER A 54 1.96 49.96 -30.51
C SER A 54 1.08 48.72 -30.44
N ASP A 55 -0.22 48.83 -30.73
CA ASP A 55 -1.14 47.73 -30.46
C ASP A 55 -0.91 46.50 -31.35
N GLU A 56 -0.57 46.68 -32.63
CA GLU A 56 -0.27 45.57 -33.55
C GLU A 56 1.11 44.93 -33.31
N ILE A 57 2.09 45.75 -32.91
CA ILE A 57 3.46 45.29 -32.61
C ILE A 57 3.49 44.54 -31.28
N ASP A 58 2.75 45.03 -30.28
CA ASP A 58 2.62 44.39 -28.97
C ASP A 58 1.85 43.07 -29.07
N GLU A 59 0.80 42.99 -29.91
CA GLU A 59 0.07 41.74 -30.18
C GLU A 59 0.96 40.72 -30.92
N ALA A 60 1.77 41.17 -31.89
CA ALA A 60 2.71 40.32 -32.62
C ALA A 60 3.86 39.83 -31.72
N LEU A 61 4.39 40.68 -30.83
CA LEU A 61 5.39 40.32 -29.83
C LEU A 61 4.81 39.35 -28.79
N LYS A 62 3.54 39.51 -28.41
CA LYS A 62 2.84 38.60 -27.49
C LYS A 62 2.61 37.22 -28.11
N ARG A 63 2.31 37.15 -29.41
CA ARG A 63 2.21 35.88 -30.17
C ARG A 63 3.59 35.22 -30.31
N LYS A 64 4.64 35.97 -30.67
CA LYS A 64 6.01 35.44 -30.70
C LYS A 64 6.48 34.93 -29.33
N LYS A 65 6.15 35.65 -28.25
CA LYS A 65 6.47 35.24 -26.88
C LYS A 65 5.71 33.99 -26.42
N GLN A 66 4.49 33.76 -26.95
CA GLN A 66 3.75 32.52 -26.72
C GLN A 66 4.33 31.34 -27.51
N GLU A 67 4.92 31.58 -28.69
CA GLU A 67 5.54 30.54 -29.51
C GLU A 67 6.93 30.10 -29.01
N GLU A 68 7.68 31.01 -28.38
CA GLU A 68 9.00 30.77 -27.75
C GLU A 68 8.93 30.24 -26.31
N SER A 69 7.75 30.21 -25.68
CA SER A 69 7.62 29.68 -24.32
C SER A 69 7.70 28.15 -24.33
N ILE A 70 8.79 27.60 -23.77
CA ILE A 70 9.08 26.15 -23.62
C ILE A 70 8.14 25.49 -22.56
N SER A 71 7.08 26.16 -22.12
CA SER A 71 6.22 25.69 -21.05
C SER A 71 5.21 24.65 -21.53
N ASN A 72 5.19 23.48 -20.91
CA ASN A 72 4.21 22.42 -21.18
C ASN A 72 2.81 22.70 -20.60
N VAL A 73 2.59 23.83 -19.92
CA VAL A 73 1.36 24.11 -19.14
C VAL A 73 0.23 24.71 -19.99
N ALA A 74 0.54 25.49 -21.04
CA ALA A 74 -0.48 26.09 -21.91
C ALA A 74 0.02 26.26 -23.35
N GLY A 75 -0.78 25.82 -24.32
CA GLY A 75 -0.48 25.91 -25.76
C GLY A 75 -0.87 24.65 -26.54
N SER A 76 -0.59 24.65 -27.83
CA SER A 76 -0.69 23.48 -28.74
C SER A 76 0.49 22.50 -28.58
N LYS A 77 1.57 22.90 -27.90
CA LYS A 77 2.82 22.15 -27.70
C LYS A 77 2.89 21.32 -26.40
N ARG A 78 1.76 21.06 -25.75
CA ARG A 78 1.70 20.38 -24.42
C ARG A 78 2.31 18.98 -24.40
N ASN A 79 2.37 18.32 -25.56
CA ASN A 79 2.87 16.96 -25.72
C ASN A 79 4.19 16.90 -26.50
N GLU A 80 4.80 18.04 -26.79
CA GLU A 80 5.98 18.12 -27.67
C GLU A 80 7.29 17.95 -26.88
N ASN A 81 7.34 18.47 -25.65
CA ASN A 81 8.54 18.33 -24.82
C ASN A 81 8.42 17.12 -23.89
N PRO A 82 9.46 16.27 -23.81
CA PRO A 82 9.47 15.11 -22.94
C PRO A 82 9.42 15.56 -21.49
N SER A 83 8.45 15.04 -20.74
CA SER A 83 8.36 15.29 -19.30
C SER A 83 8.46 13.95 -18.59
N PHE A 84 9.50 13.82 -17.76
CA PHE A 84 9.77 12.63 -16.97
C PHE A 84 8.57 12.20 -16.10
N TRP A 85 7.80 13.17 -15.59
CA TRP A 85 6.67 12.91 -14.69
C TRP A 85 5.36 12.54 -15.39
N VAL A 86 5.27 12.65 -16.72
CA VAL A 86 4.08 12.27 -17.48
C VAL A 86 4.40 10.97 -18.23
N PRO A 87 3.80 9.82 -17.84
CA PRO A 87 4.13 8.52 -18.43
C PRO A 87 4.02 8.45 -19.95
N GLN A 88 3.15 9.28 -20.55
CA GLN A 88 2.92 9.33 -22.00
C GLN A 88 4.00 10.10 -22.78
N LEU A 89 4.83 10.91 -22.11
CA LEU A 89 5.83 11.79 -22.74
C LEU A 89 7.27 11.34 -22.44
N ILE A 90 7.44 10.10 -21.94
CA ILE A 90 8.76 9.52 -21.68
C ILE A 90 9.27 8.90 -23.00
N PRO A 91 10.36 9.41 -23.59
CA PRO A 91 10.82 8.97 -24.91
C PRO A 91 11.39 7.54 -24.93
N THR A 92 11.74 7.00 -23.77
CA THR A 92 12.30 5.64 -23.60
C THR A 92 11.24 4.61 -23.20
N ALA A 93 10.04 5.05 -22.79
CA ALA A 93 9.01 4.13 -22.34
C ALA A 93 8.26 3.58 -23.55
N GLU A 94 8.34 2.26 -23.74
CA GLU A 94 7.36 1.56 -24.57
C GLU A 94 5.95 1.90 -24.02
N GLY A 95 5.04 2.32 -24.90
CA GLY A 95 3.69 2.72 -24.49
C GLY A 95 3.05 1.65 -23.60
N PRO A 96 2.24 2.03 -22.59
CA PRO A 96 1.77 1.09 -21.60
C PRO A 96 0.99 -0.03 -22.30
N LYS A 97 1.59 -1.22 -22.33
CA LYS A 97 0.98 -2.44 -22.86
C LYS A 97 -0.05 -2.87 -21.83
N LEU A 98 -1.18 -2.18 -21.81
CA LEU A 98 -2.28 -2.42 -20.89
C LEU A 98 -2.94 -3.73 -21.31
N GLU A 99 -2.45 -4.82 -20.75
CA GLU A 99 -3.15 -6.09 -20.81
C GLU A 99 -4.43 -5.96 -19.99
N LYS A 100 -5.53 -6.45 -20.56
CA LYS A 100 -6.80 -6.48 -19.83
C LYS A 100 -6.58 -7.34 -18.59
N PRO A 101 -6.93 -6.85 -17.39
CA PRO A 101 -6.84 -7.67 -16.19
C PRO A 101 -7.67 -8.93 -16.42
N ASP A 102 -7.15 -10.08 -15.95
CA ASP A 102 -7.90 -11.33 -16.05
C ASP A 102 -9.22 -11.18 -15.28
N GLN A 103 -10.32 -11.56 -15.92
CA GLN A 103 -11.65 -11.53 -15.32
C GLN A 103 -11.87 -12.73 -14.38
N ARG A 104 -11.01 -13.74 -14.45
CA ARG A 104 -11.13 -14.95 -13.64
C ARG A 104 -10.55 -14.70 -12.26
N VAL A 105 -11.30 -15.07 -11.23
CA VAL A 105 -10.81 -15.08 -9.85
C VAL A 105 -9.86 -16.26 -9.69
N ILE A 106 -8.63 -16.01 -9.23
CA ILE A 106 -7.58 -17.02 -9.09
C ILE A 106 -7.29 -17.25 -7.60
N CYS A 107 -6.97 -18.49 -7.22
CA CYS A 107 -6.53 -18.83 -5.87
C CYS A 107 -5.10 -18.27 -5.62
N PRO A 108 -4.89 -17.46 -4.56
CA PRO A 108 -3.58 -16.87 -4.27
C PRO A 108 -2.51 -17.90 -3.88
N MET A 109 -2.92 -19.09 -3.43
CA MET A 109 -1.99 -20.15 -3.03
C MET A 109 -1.60 -21.09 -4.18
N SER A 110 -2.55 -21.40 -5.07
CA SER A 110 -2.37 -22.46 -6.09
C SER A 110 -2.40 -21.97 -7.53
N GLY A 111 -2.78 -20.72 -7.79
CA GLY A 111 -2.91 -20.17 -9.14
C GLY A 111 -4.08 -20.77 -9.94
N ARG A 112 -4.92 -21.63 -9.34
CA ARG A 112 -6.08 -22.23 -10.00
C ARG A 112 -7.27 -21.27 -10.03
N PRO A 113 -8.11 -21.29 -11.09
CA PRO A 113 -9.32 -20.48 -11.12
C PRO A 113 -10.31 -20.95 -10.05
N LEU A 114 -10.79 -20.03 -9.21
CA LEU A 114 -11.74 -20.29 -8.13
C LEU A 114 -13.18 -20.14 -8.63
N LYS A 115 -14.00 -21.18 -8.44
CA LYS A 115 -15.45 -21.12 -8.67
C LYS A 115 -16.19 -20.99 -7.35
N ILE A 116 -17.31 -20.27 -7.34
CA ILE A 116 -18.16 -20.10 -6.14
C ILE A 116 -18.61 -21.45 -5.55
N LYS A 117 -18.84 -22.46 -6.40
CA LYS A 117 -19.24 -23.81 -5.97
C LYS A 117 -18.14 -24.58 -5.22
N GLU A 118 -16.88 -24.16 -5.39
CA GLU A 118 -15.72 -24.78 -4.75
C GLU A 118 -15.38 -24.09 -3.42
N LEU A 119 -16.02 -22.97 -3.09
CA LEU A 119 -15.87 -22.30 -1.81
C LEU A 119 -16.77 -22.96 -0.77
N MET A 120 -16.16 -23.50 0.28
CA MET A 120 -16.85 -24.21 1.35
C MET A 120 -16.85 -23.34 2.61
N PRO A 121 -17.98 -23.18 3.31
CA PRO A 121 -18.01 -22.49 4.59
C PRO A 121 -17.24 -23.31 5.63
N VAL A 122 -16.43 -22.65 6.45
CA VAL A 122 -15.65 -23.32 7.50
C VAL A 122 -16.03 -22.76 8.86
N LYS A 123 -16.41 -23.65 9.79
CA LYS A 123 -16.76 -23.35 11.18
C LYS A 123 -15.61 -23.81 12.08
N PHE A 124 -14.92 -22.86 12.69
CA PHE A 124 -13.89 -23.13 13.67
C PHE A 124 -14.44 -23.06 15.09
N THR A 125 -14.09 -24.05 15.91
CA THR A 125 -14.41 -24.06 17.34
C THR A 125 -13.37 -23.24 18.09
N LYS A 126 -13.82 -22.20 18.80
CA LYS A 126 -12.93 -21.35 19.60
C LYS A 126 -12.53 -22.06 20.88
N ILE A 127 -11.32 -21.78 21.35
CA ILE A 127 -10.89 -22.22 22.67
C ILE A 127 -11.69 -21.44 23.74
N ALA A 128 -12.15 -22.11 24.79
CA ALA A 128 -12.78 -21.43 25.91
C ALA A 128 -11.70 -20.62 26.65
N ASP A 129 -11.88 -19.30 26.75
CA ASP A 129 -10.96 -18.40 27.44
C ASP A 129 -11.06 -18.63 28.96
N GLY A 130 -10.36 -19.64 29.47
CA GLY A 130 -10.24 -19.93 30.90
C GLY A 130 -9.06 -19.20 31.55
N ASP A 131 -9.34 -18.31 32.49
CA ASP A 131 -8.42 -17.50 33.33
C ASP A 131 -7.53 -16.45 32.63
N GLU A 132 -7.40 -15.29 33.28
CA GLU A 132 -6.62 -14.11 32.85
C GLU A 132 -5.17 -14.43 32.42
N ALA A 133 -4.58 -15.50 32.98
CA ALA A 133 -3.22 -15.94 32.71
C ALA A 133 -3.06 -16.64 31.35
N THR A 134 -4.09 -17.32 30.85
CA THR A 134 -4.03 -18.02 29.55
C THR A 134 -4.41 -17.12 28.38
N LYS A 135 -4.94 -15.92 28.64
CA LYS A 135 -5.37 -14.96 27.59
C LYS A 135 -4.29 -14.63 26.58
N TRP A 136 -3.02 -14.58 26.99
CA TRP A 136 -1.91 -14.39 26.06
C TRP A 136 -1.69 -15.60 25.14
N ILE A 137 -1.87 -16.81 25.68
CA ILE A 137 -1.75 -18.08 24.95
C ILE A 137 -2.95 -18.26 24.00
N ALA A 138 -4.17 -17.97 24.48
CA ALA A 138 -5.39 -17.93 23.67
C ALA A 138 -5.30 -16.90 22.53
N LYS A 139 -4.55 -15.80 22.73
CA LYS A 139 -4.27 -14.83 21.66
C LYS A 139 -3.49 -15.46 20.50
N LYS A 140 -2.59 -16.41 20.80
CA LYS A 140 -1.70 -17.08 19.85
C LYS A 140 -2.32 -18.34 19.24
N VAL A 141 -3.10 -19.11 20.00
CA VAL A 141 -3.88 -20.24 19.48
C VAL A 141 -5.33 -20.06 19.89
N ARG A 142 -6.18 -19.75 18.90
CA ARG A 142 -7.58 -19.34 19.11
C ARG A 142 -8.58 -20.46 18.89
N TYR A 143 -8.18 -21.52 18.19
CA TYR A 143 -9.08 -22.55 17.71
C TYR A 143 -8.61 -23.93 18.17
N MET A 144 -9.58 -24.80 18.40
CA MET A 144 -9.36 -26.19 18.80
C MET A 144 -10.18 -27.16 17.96
N CYS A 145 -9.74 -28.41 17.94
CA CYS A 145 -10.49 -29.53 17.40
C CYS A 145 -11.78 -29.73 18.24
N PRO A 146 -12.97 -29.84 17.62
CA PRO A 146 -14.22 -30.03 18.35
C PRO A 146 -14.34 -31.40 19.04
N VAL A 147 -13.52 -32.38 18.64
CA VAL A 147 -13.60 -33.76 19.18
C VAL A 147 -12.53 -33.98 20.24
N THR A 148 -11.27 -33.70 19.91
CA THR A 148 -10.14 -33.96 20.82
C THR A 148 -9.82 -32.78 21.72
N HIS A 149 -10.41 -31.60 21.48
CA HIS A 149 -10.06 -30.34 22.15
C HIS A 149 -8.58 -29.93 21.99
N ASP A 150 -7.85 -30.56 21.07
CA ASP A 150 -6.46 -30.20 20.76
C ASP A 150 -6.39 -28.83 20.07
N ALA A 151 -5.39 -28.05 20.44
CA ALA A 151 -5.12 -26.75 19.84
C ALA A 151 -4.72 -26.87 18.36
N LEU A 152 -5.41 -26.14 17.48
CA LEU A 152 -5.09 -26.10 16.04
C LEU A 152 -3.93 -25.12 15.82
N THR A 153 -2.76 -25.65 15.49
CA THR A 153 -1.54 -24.88 15.20
C THR A 153 -1.07 -25.14 13.77
N ASN A 154 -0.18 -24.29 13.24
CA ASN A 154 0.36 -24.47 11.88
C ASN A 154 1.13 -25.78 11.68
N THR A 155 1.59 -26.42 12.76
CA THR A 155 2.29 -27.71 12.71
C THR A 155 1.34 -28.91 12.81
N THR A 156 0.11 -28.68 13.27
CA THR A 156 -0.89 -29.75 13.44
C THR A 156 -1.51 -30.05 12.08
N ARG A 157 -1.42 -31.31 11.63
CA ARG A 157 -2.16 -31.74 10.43
C ARG A 157 -3.65 -31.76 10.74
N CYS A 158 -4.41 -31.08 9.90
CA CYS A 158 -5.85 -30.91 10.05
C CYS A 158 -6.56 -31.44 8.81
N ALA A 159 -7.81 -31.85 8.97
CA ALA A 159 -8.70 -32.21 7.89
C ALA A 159 -10.01 -31.45 8.05
N TYR A 160 -10.61 -31.08 6.93
CA TYR A 160 -11.93 -30.47 6.85
C TYR A 160 -12.99 -31.53 6.52
N LEU A 161 -14.09 -31.51 7.27
CA LEU A 161 -15.24 -32.39 7.06
C LEU A 161 -16.35 -31.64 6.34
N LYS A 162 -16.76 -32.10 5.15
CA LYS A 162 -17.82 -31.43 4.37
C LYS A 162 -19.19 -31.44 5.05
N THR A 163 -19.50 -32.49 5.80
CA THR A 163 -20.79 -32.71 6.47
C THR A 163 -21.06 -31.71 7.58
N SER A 164 -20.15 -31.59 8.56
CA SER A 164 -20.27 -30.65 9.69
C SER A 164 -19.71 -29.28 9.39
N GLN A 165 -18.93 -29.12 8.31
CA GLN A 165 -18.22 -27.90 7.95
C GLN A 165 -17.19 -27.49 9.01
N THR A 166 -16.64 -28.46 9.73
CA THR A 166 -15.68 -28.23 10.81
C THR A 166 -14.29 -28.75 10.44
N VAL A 167 -13.29 -28.21 11.13
CA VAL A 167 -11.90 -28.64 11.01
C VAL A 167 -11.54 -29.50 12.21
N VAL A 168 -11.05 -30.71 11.93
CA VAL A 168 -10.62 -31.70 12.93
C VAL A 168 -9.14 -32.03 12.73
N THR A 169 -8.50 -32.60 13.74
CA THR A 169 -7.13 -33.09 13.61
C THR A 169 -7.07 -34.38 12.80
N MET A 170 -5.99 -34.61 12.06
CA MET A 170 -5.80 -35.87 11.31
C MET A 170 -5.78 -37.10 12.23
N SER A 171 -5.29 -36.95 13.47
CA SER A 171 -5.37 -38.01 14.49
C SER A 171 -6.82 -38.46 14.74
N CYS A 172 -7.75 -37.51 14.85
CA CYS A 172 -9.17 -37.81 15.01
C CYS A 172 -9.74 -38.54 13.78
N VAL A 173 -9.32 -38.14 12.57
CA VAL A 173 -9.75 -38.80 11.33
C VAL A 173 -9.29 -40.25 11.30
N GLU A 174 -8.02 -40.50 11.58
CA GLU A 174 -7.44 -41.85 11.51
C GLU A 174 -7.96 -42.78 12.61
N GLN A 175 -8.14 -42.27 13.82
CA GLN A 175 -8.50 -43.11 14.97
C GLN A 175 -10.00 -43.34 15.12
N ILE A 176 -10.85 -42.38 14.73
CA ILE A 176 -12.29 -42.39 14.98
C ILE A 176 -13.03 -42.48 13.63
N ILE A 177 -12.83 -41.48 12.76
CA ILE A 177 -13.68 -41.32 11.56
C ILE A 177 -13.45 -42.45 10.55
N ARG A 178 -12.21 -42.89 10.31
CA ARG A 178 -11.93 -43.98 9.36
C ARG A 178 -12.46 -45.34 9.81
N LYS A 179 -12.73 -45.54 11.10
CA LYS A 179 -13.29 -46.79 11.62
C LYS A 179 -14.80 -46.85 11.40
N ASP A 180 -15.49 -45.76 11.75
CA ASP A 180 -16.95 -45.72 11.75
C ASP A 180 -17.55 -45.09 10.48
N MET A 181 -16.74 -44.36 9.70
CA MET A 181 -17.13 -43.56 8.52
C MET A 181 -18.34 -42.65 8.80
N VAL A 182 -18.35 -42.08 10.00
CA VAL A 182 -19.40 -41.20 10.53
C VAL A 182 -18.75 -39.97 11.16
N ASP A 183 -19.37 -38.82 10.94
CA ASP A 183 -18.97 -37.56 11.55
C ASP A 183 -19.30 -37.55 13.05
N PRO A 184 -18.32 -37.30 13.94
CA PRO A 184 -18.53 -37.32 15.38
C PRO A 184 -19.37 -36.16 15.92
N ILE A 185 -19.63 -35.11 15.14
CA ILE A 185 -20.33 -33.89 15.60
C ILE A 185 -21.82 -33.95 15.27
N ASN A 186 -22.16 -34.42 14.07
CA ASN A 186 -23.55 -34.45 13.60
C ASN A 186 -24.11 -35.87 13.42
N GLY A 187 -23.27 -36.92 13.54
CA GLY A 187 -23.68 -38.32 13.37
C GLY A 187 -24.03 -38.70 11.92
N ALA A 188 -23.74 -37.85 10.94
CA ALA A 188 -23.98 -38.14 9.53
C ALA A 188 -22.92 -39.11 8.99
N LYS A 189 -23.36 -40.06 8.15
CA LYS A 189 -22.45 -40.93 7.39
C LYS A 189 -21.70 -40.11 6.35
N MET A 190 -20.43 -40.41 6.16
CA MET A 190 -19.56 -39.72 5.19
C MET A 190 -18.70 -40.71 4.42
N THR A 191 -18.17 -40.27 3.27
CA THR A 191 -17.19 -41.03 2.47
C THR A 191 -15.80 -40.40 2.55
N GLU A 192 -14.80 -41.08 2.01
CA GLU A 192 -13.42 -40.56 1.97
C GLU A 192 -13.31 -39.27 1.16
N ASP A 193 -14.15 -39.09 0.13
CA ASP A 193 -14.22 -37.87 -0.68
C ASP A 193 -14.68 -36.64 0.12
N ASP A 194 -15.39 -36.85 1.23
CA ASP A 194 -15.88 -35.79 2.10
C ASP A 194 -14.85 -35.28 3.11
N ILE A 195 -13.68 -35.91 3.13
CA ILE A 195 -12.54 -35.55 3.97
C ILE A 195 -11.51 -34.84 3.09
N ILE A 196 -11.24 -33.57 3.39
CA ILE A 196 -10.23 -32.77 2.68
C ILE A 196 -9.06 -32.54 3.62
N GLU A 197 -7.87 -33.02 3.24
CA GLU A 197 -6.60 -32.74 3.94
C GLU A 197 -6.02 -31.35 3.55
#